data_AF-A0A957ETY4-F1
#
_entry.id   AF-A0A957ETY4-F1
#
_cell.length_a   1.000
_cell.length_b   1.000
_cell.length_c   1.000
_cell.angle_alpha   90.00
_cell.angle_beta   90.00
_cell.angle_gamma   90.00
#
_symmetry.space_group_name_H-M   'P 1'
#
loop_
_entity.id
_entity.type
_entity.pdbx_description
1 polymer ?
#
loop_
_entity_poly.entity_id
_entity_poly.type
_entity_poly.pdbx_seq_one_letter_code
_entity_poly.pdbx_strand_id
1 'polypeptide(L)' 'NGRRALIEIVGFWHPNYLRRKLEQVHAANLSNLILLVYESANIAADAFAETASEVLLFKNKPVLKDVLTMVERVAL' A
#
# COMPACT_ATOMS: atom_id res chain seq x y z
N ASN A 1 15.68 -17.73 -4.26
CA ASN A 1 14.76 -17.67 -5.42
C ASN A 1 14.52 -16.24 -5.95
N GLY A 2 15.17 -15.18 -5.44
CA GLY A 2 15.24 -13.88 -6.13
C GLY A 2 13.93 -13.08 -6.23
N ARG A 3 12.86 -13.53 -5.56
CA ARG A 3 11.54 -12.89 -5.57
C ARG A 3 11.60 -11.50 -4.95
N ARG A 4 10.86 -10.55 -5.51
CA ARG A 4 10.86 -9.14 -5.08
C ARG A 4 9.44 -8.61 -4.83
N ALA A 5 9.31 -7.85 -3.75
CA ALA A 5 8.14 -7.03 -3.46
C ALA A 5 8.55 -5.57 -3.36
N LEU A 6 7.65 -4.67 -3.76
CA LEU A 6 7.77 -3.24 -3.60
C LEU A 6 6.98 -2.80 -2.37
N ILE A 7 7.53 -1.86 -1.60
CA ILE A 7 6.86 -1.30 -0.43
C ILE A 7 6.91 0.21 -0.55
N GLU A 8 5.74 0.86 -0.49
CA GLU A 8 5.62 2.32 -0.46
C GLU A 8 4.99 2.75 0.87
N ILE A 9 5.66 3.65 1.59
CA ILE A 9 5.13 4.22 2.84
C ILE A 9 4.44 5.55 2.52
N VAL A 10 3.13 5.59 2.74
CA VAL A 10 2.29 6.78 2.53
C VAL A 10 2.14 7.53 3.86
N GLY A 11 3.07 8.47 4.11
CA GLY A 11 3.13 9.25 5.35
C GLY A 11 2.54 10.65 5.28
N PHE A 12 2.38 11.23 4.09
CA PHE A 12 1.85 12.59 3.91
C PHE A 12 0.44 12.53 3.30
N TRP A 13 -0.54 13.10 4.00
CA TRP A 13 -1.91 13.15 3.52
C TRP A 13 -2.29 14.57 3.12
N HIS A 14 -2.46 14.75 1.82
CA HIS A 14 -3.30 15.80 1.26
C HIS A 14 -4.28 15.10 0.30
N PRO A 15 -5.60 15.38 0.35
CA PRO A 15 -6.60 14.65 -0.44
C PRO A 15 -6.26 14.52 -1.93
N ASN A 16 -5.79 15.60 -2.54
CA ASN A 16 -5.38 15.62 -3.95
C ASN A 16 -4.12 14.79 -4.23
N TYR A 17 -3.16 14.76 -3.30
CA TYR A 17 -1.93 13.97 -3.45
C TYR A 17 -2.26 12.48 -3.45
N LEU A 18 -3.06 12.06 -2.48
CA LEU A 18 -3.44 10.67 -2.36
C LEU A 18 -4.26 10.19 -3.55
N ARG A 19 -5.27 10.96 -3.99
CA ARG A 19 -6.05 10.61 -5.18
C ARG A 19 -5.16 10.33 -6.39
N ARG A 20 -4.21 11.25 -6.66
CA ARG A 20 -3.28 11.10 -7.78
C ARG A 20 -2.36 9.90 -7.63
N LYS A 21 -1.94 9.58 -6.39
CA LYS A 21 -1.17 8.37 -6.09
C LYS A 21 -1.99 7.11 -6.36
N LEU A 22 -3.26 7.08 -5.92
CA LEU A 22 -4.16 5.95 -6.15
C LEU A 22 -4.42 5.72 -7.63
N GLU A 23 -4.68 6.78 -8.40
CA GLU A 23 -4.82 6.72 -9.86
C GLU A 23 -3.58 6.10 -10.52
N GLN A 24 -2.38 6.53 -10.11
CA GLN A 24 -1.12 5.98 -10.62
C GLN A 24 -0.93 4.51 -10.23
N VAL A 25 -1.24 4.14 -8.99
CA VAL A 25 -1.11 2.77 -8.50
C VAL A 25 -2.11 1.84 -9.19
N HIS A 26 -3.35 2.30 -9.39
CA HIS A 26 -4.36 1.57 -10.15
C HIS A 26 -3.91 1.37 -11.60
N ALA A 27 -3.47 2.42 -12.29
CA ALA A 27 -2.98 2.34 -13.66
C ALA A 27 -1.73 1.45 -13.81
N ALA A 28 -0.87 1.40 -12.79
CA ALA A 28 0.32 0.54 -12.80
C ALA A 28 0.01 -0.94 -12.59
N ASN A 29 -1.15 -1.27 -12.00
CA ASN A 29 -1.66 -2.63 -11.78
C ASN A 29 -0.61 -3.61 -11.19
N LEU A 30 0.15 -3.15 -10.20
CA LEU A 30 1.24 -3.91 -9.61
C LEU A 30 0.71 -4.80 -8.47
N SER A 31 0.69 -6.11 -8.71
CA SER A 31 0.31 -7.11 -7.70
C SER A 31 1.39 -7.41 -6.66
N ASN A 32 2.65 -7.03 -6.93
CA ASN A 32 3.77 -7.17 -6.01
C ASN A 32 4.11 -5.89 -5.24
N LEU A 33 3.17 -4.94 -5.16
CA LEU A 33 3.30 -3.69 -4.42
C LEU A 33 2.46 -3.73 -3.14
N ILE A 34 3.06 -3.27 -2.04
CA ILE A 34 2.41 -3.08 -0.74
C ILE A 34 2.37 -1.58 -0.43
N LEU A 35 1.18 -1.05 -0.22
CA LEU A 35 0.96 0.31 0.27
C LEU A 35 0.85 0.28 1.79
N LEU A 36 1.83 0.87 2.48
CA LEU A 36 1.79 1.10 3.92
C LEU A 36 1.15 2.45 4.19
N VAL A 37 -0.09 2.45 4.66
CA VAL A 37 -0.88 3.67 4.80
C VAL A 37 -1.13 3.97 6.27
N TYR A 38 -0.84 5.20 6.67
CA TYR A 38 -1.14 5.66 8.03
C TYR A 38 -2.66 5.75 8.23
N GLU A 39 -3.20 5.09 9.25
CA GLU A 39 -4.66 4.95 9.45
C GLU A 39 -5.37 6.29 9.70
N SER A 40 -4.66 7.29 10.24
CA SER A 40 -5.25 8.63 10.42
C SER A 40 -5.29 9.45 9.13
N ALA A 41 -4.73 8.94 8.03
CA ALA A 41 -5.05 9.46 6.72
C ALA A 41 -6.53 9.12 6.49
N ASN A 42 -7.40 10.13 6.49
CA ASN A 42 -8.84 9.99 6.34
C ASN A 42 -9.20 9.52 4.91
N ILE A 43 -8.88 8.27 4.62
CA ILE A 43 -9.01 7.62 3.32
C ILE A 43 -10.08 6.56 3.48
N ALA A 44 -11.10 6.63 2.63
CA ALA A 44 -12.12 5.60 2.61
C ALA A 44 -11.50 4.28 2.13
N ALA A 45 -11.83 3.17 2.79
CA ALA A 45 -11.22 1.86 2.52
C ALA A 45 -11.49 1.37 1.09
N ASP A 46 -12.58 1.83 0.48
CA ASP A 46 -12.97 1.58 -0.91
C ASP A 46 -12.06 2.28 -1.93
N ALA A 47 -11.29 3.29 -1.53
CA ALA A 47 -10.37 4.01 -2.40
C ALA A 47 -9.24 3.11 -2.97
N PHE A 48 -9.05 1.93 -2.38
CA PHE A 48 -8.09 0.93 -2.82
C PHE A 48 -8.75 -0.32 -3.43
N ALA A 49 -10.08 -0.40 -3.50
CA ALA A 49 -10.78 -1.61 -3.94
C ALA A 49 -10.46 -2.01 -5.38
N GLU A 50 -10.08 -1.03 -6.22
CA GLU A 50 -9.79 -1.27 -7.63
C GLU A 50 -8.31 -1.54 -7.92
N THR A 51 -7.40 -1.45 -6.93
CA THR A 51 -5.97 -1.75 -7.18
C THR A 51 -5.64 -3.23 -6.97
N ALA A 52 -4.74 -3.77 -7.80
CA ALA A 52 -4.13 -5.08 -7.58
C ALA A 52 -3.07 -5.09 -6.45
N SER A 53 -2.68 -3.92 -5.95
CA SER A 53 -1.71 -3.78 -4.86
C SER A 53 -2.33 -4.10 -3.50
N GLU A 54 -1.55 -4.69 -2.61
CA GLU A 54 -1.96 -4.95 -1.23
C GLU A 54 -1.86 -3.68 -0.38
N VAL A 55 -2.76 -3.53 0.59
CA VAL A 55 -2.79 -2.37 1.49
C VAL A 55 -2.66 -2.83 2.93
N LEU A 56 -1.72 -2.23 3.66
CA LEU A 56 -1.55 -2.44 5.09
C LEU A 56 -1.67 -1.11 5.83
N LEU A 57 -2.75 -0.99 6.61
CA LEU A 57 -2.98 0.17 7.47
C LEU A 57 -2.18 0.07 8.78
N PHE A 58 -1.65 1.19 9.26
CA PHE A 58 -0.95 1.22 10.56
C PHE A 58 -1.23 2.50 11.36
N LYS A 59 -1.27 2.38 12.69
CA LYS A 59 -1.63 3.48 13.62
C LYS A 59 -0.49 4.34 14.11
N ASN A 60 0.72 3.78 14.24
CA ASN A 60 1.87 4.48 14.82
C ASN A 60 3.13 4.11 14.05
N LYS A 61 3.43 2.82 14.00
CA LYS A 61 4.51 2.24 13.20
C LYS A 61 3.99 0.98 12.52
N PRO A 62 4.44 0.67 11.30
CA PRO A 62 4.17 -0.62 10.68
C PRO A 62 4.68 -1.76 11.58
N VAL A 63 3.84 -2.77 11.80
CA VAL A 63 4.25 -3.96 12.53
C VAL A 63 5.05 -4.84 11.58
N LEU A 64 6.34 -5.03 11.87
CA LEU A 64 7.25 -5.73 10.97
C LEU A 64 6.78 -7.14 10.60
N LYS A 65 6.16 -7.86 11.55
CA LYS A 65 5.60 -9.19 11.31
C LYS A 65 4.52 -9.17 10.22
N ASP A 66 3.64 -8.18 10.25
CA ASP A 66 2.53 -8.07 9.29
C ASP A 66 3.06 -7.67 7.92
N VAL A 67 4.05 -6.76 7.90
CA VAL A 67 4.76 -6.38 6.67
C VAL A 67 5.44 -7.60 6.03
N LEU A 68 6.19 -8.38 6.81
CA LEU A 68 6.89 -9.57 6.30
C LEU A 68 5.91 -10.63 5.79
N THR A 69 4.81 -10.86 6.50
CA THR A 69 3.75 -11.78 6.07
C THR A 69 3.18 -11.36 4.70
N MET A 70 2.96 -10.06 4.50
CA MET A 70 2.48 -9.53 3.22
C MET A 70 3.54 -9.67 2.12
N VAL A 71 4.81 -9.37 2.42
CA VAL A 71 5.93 -9.52 1.48
C VAL A 71 6.04 -10.96 0.99
N GLU A 72 5.96 -11.95 1.89
CA GLU A 72 6.04 -13.37 1.51
C GLU A 72 4.93 -13.78 0.55
N ARG A 73 3.74 -13.21 0.71
CA ARG A 73 2.55 -13.45 -0.12
C ARG A 73 2.70 -12.84 -1.52
N VAL A 74 3.19 -11.61 -1.63
CA VAL A 74 3.17 -10.85 -2.89
C VAL A 74 4.47 -10.89 -3.66
N ALA A 75 5.57 -11.33 -3.06
CA ALA A 75 6.86 -11.38 -3.74
C ALA A 75 6.82 -12.36 -4.91
N LEU A 76 7.11 -11.84 -6.12
CA LEU A 76 7.19 -12.56 -7.39
C LEU A 76 8.65 -12.74 -7.84
#